data_AF-A0A0G1W5B5-F1
#
_entry.id   AF-A0A0G1W5B5-F1
#
_cell.length_a   1.000
_cell.length_b   1.000
_cell.length_c   1.000
_cell.angle_alpha   90.00
_cell.angle_beta   90.00
_cell.angle_gamma   90.00
#
_symmetry.space_group_name_H-M   'P 1'
#
loop_
_entity.id
_entity.type
_entity.pdbx_description
1 polymer ?
#
loop_
_entity_poly.entity_id
_entity_poly.type
_entity_poly.pdbx_seq_one_letter_code
_entity_poly.pdbx_strand_id
1 'polypeptide(L)'
;MREFRQVMVVLFFGALLIPAVCQATESDLSTREVLVKYRSDPHVKLIRLNSGVSYHDVIGGYALNPAIEYIEPNAEYRATLIPDDTYFASQWSLDIAGASQAWDSTTGDASVVIAIVDSGVQIDHPDLAANVWVNTDEIAGNAIDDDHNGYVDDRNGWDFAEDTQSPKPKFHDGWTTTGIHHGTVVAGIAAAVGNNAKGIAGVAYSATIMPIRVLDHTGHGSTLTVAEGVQYAAENGADIINLSFVGNTYSATLAGAISQARSQGILVVASAGNDGVDLDVSPRYPVCDDDVIGVAATDSSDQKTSFSNYGSCVDISAPGINMYGTVVYDVAQGLTEYYQTGWYGTSASAPFISGALALAKSHNLLQTAVNLETALGETAFDISTLNAGYANDLGAGRVNLSALLQSEQLSFIPGNIVVSREPGASPLLHVYNEAGDLTTNFYAFAENFTGGVHVATADLSGDGSKEILAGAGPGGAPHVRIHSSSGKLVGSFFAYNATFRGGVNVTAGDLDGNGTDEILAGAGNGGAPHVRIFNGQGDV
;
A
#
# COMPACT_ATOMS: atom_id res chain seq x y z
N MET A 1 -22.75 -4.89 -40.13
CA MET A 1 -23.52 -3.63 -40.26
C MET A 1 -24.92 -3.86 -39.71
N ARG A 2 -25.18 -3.48 -38.45
CA ARG A 2 -26.53 -3.43 -37.87
C ARG A 2 -26.75 -1.97 -37.45
N GLU A 3 -27.84 -1.39 -37.95
CA GLU A 3 -28.22 0.00 -37.68
C GLU A 3 -28.54 0.21 -36.20
N PHE A 4 -27.88 1.19 -35.58
CA PHE A 4 -28.20 1.66 -34.24
C PHE A 4 -29.22 2.79 -34.34
N ARG A 5 -30.41 2.61 -33.76
CA ARG A 5 -31.33 3.71 -33.47
C ARG A 5 -30.90 4.35 -32.14
N GLN A 6 -30.34 5.56 -32.22
CA GLN A 6 -30.19 6.45 -31.06
C GLN A 6 -31.58 6.84 -30.56
N VAL A 7 -31.86 6.61 -29.28
CA VAL A 7 -32.95 7.29 -28.56
C VAL A 7 -32.31 8.44 -27.80
N MET A 8 -32.56 9.65 -28.29
CA MET A 8 -32.07 10.91 -27.74
C MET A 8 -33.04 11.38 -26.65
N VAL A 9 -32.60 11.40 -25.39
CA VAL A 9 -33.28 12.14 -24.31
C VAL A 9 -32.62 13.51 -24.22
N VAL A 10 -33.36 14.55 -24.59
CA VAL A 10 -32.91 15.95 -24.59
C VAL A 10 -33.19 16.56 -23.23
N LEU A 11 -32.15 16.99 -22.52
CA LEU A 11 -32.25 18.01 -21.48
C LEU A 11 -31.54 19.28 -21.99
N PHE A 12 -32.31 20.36 -22.09
CA PHE A 12 -31.86 21.66 -22.58
C PHE A 12 -31.08 22.41 -21.49
N PHE A 13 -29.80 22.70 -21.72
CA PHE A 13 -29.15 23.95 -21.31
C PHE A 13 -28.03 24.26 -22.32
N GLY A 14 -28.00 25.49 -22.83
CA GLY A 14 -27.25 25.87 -24.04
C GLY A 14 -25.78 26.25 -23.80
N ALA A 15 -24.98 25.94 -24.83
CA ALA A 15 -23.71 26.55 -25.32
C ALA A 15 -22.57 26.80 -24.30
N LEU A 16 -21.32 26.36 -24.51
CA LEU A 16 -20.46 26.48 -25.70
C LEU A 16 -19.32 25.43 -25.62
N LEU A 17 -19.01 24.75 -26.72
CA LEU A 17 -17.93 23.75 -26.83
C LEU A 17 -16.57 24.39 -27.13
N ILE A 18 -15.53 23.99 -26.39
CA ILE A 18 -14.12 24.00 -26.82
C ILE A 18 -13.68 22.53 -26.85
N PRO A 19 -13.04 22.02 -27.93
CA PRO A 19 -12.66 20.63 -28.00
C PRO A 19 -11.33 20.41 -27.26
N ALA A 20 -11.38 19.84 -26.06
CA ALA A 20 -10.24 19.12 -25.51
C ALA A 20 -10.40 17.66 -25.95
N VAL A 21 -9.54 17.21 -26.87
CA VAL A 21 -9.40 15.78 -27.18
C VAL A 21 -8.69 15.15 -26.00
N CYS A 22 -9.46 14.70 -25.01
CA CYS A 22 -8.98 13.76 -24.00
C CYS A 22 -9.18 12.36 -24.58
N GLN A 23 -8.09 11.69 -24.93
CA GLN A 23 -8.14 10.26 -25.23
C GLN A 23 -8.35 9.55 -23.89
N ALA A 24 -9.58 9.16 -23.60
CA ALA A 24 -9.85 8.17 -22.56
C ALA A 24 -9.19 6.85 -22.98
N THR A 25 -8.28 6.34 -22.16
CA THR A 25 -7.75 4.98 -22.29
C THR A 25 -8.88 3.97 -22.04
N GLU A 26 -8.82 2.81 -22.68
CA GLU A 26 -9.87 1.77 -22.61
C GLU A 26 -10.26 1.33 -21.19
N SER A 27 -9.44 1.61 -20.17
CA SER A 27 -9.69 1.33 -18.76
C SER A 27 -10.76 2.21 -18.08
N ASP A 28 -11.20 3.34 -18.67
CA ASP A 28 -12.23 4.25 -18.11
C ASP A 28 -13.67 3.87 -18.53
N LEU A 29 -13.85 2.80 -19.31
CA LEU A 29 -15.17 2.42 -19.84
C LEU A 29 -15.97 1.50 -18.90
N SER A 30 -15.31 0.68 -18.07
CA SER A 30 -15.97 -0.32 -17.22
C SER A 30 -16.72 0.28 -16.03
N THR A 31 -16.30 1.45 -15.52
CA THR A 31 -16.96 2.17 -14.42
C THR A 31 -18.19 2.97 -14.87
N ARG A 32 -18.44 3.02 -16.19
CA ARG A 32 -19.46 3.87 -16.82
C ARG A 32 -20.49 3.07 -17.58
N GLU A 33 -20.57 1.77 -17.35
CA GLU A 33 -21.47 0.86 -18.05
C GLU A 33 -22.30 0.05 -17.06
N VAL A 34 -23.63 0.07 -17.24
CA VAL A 34 -24.56 -0.78 -16.48
C VAL A 34 -25.38 -1.65 -17.42
N LEU A 35 -25.65 -2.87 -16.98
CA LEU A 35 -26.53 -3.82 -17.63
C LEU A 35 -27.92 -3.72 -17.03
N VAL A 36 -28.92 -3.44 -17.87
CA VAL A 36 -30.33 -3.35 -17.44
C VAL A 36 -31.15 -4.42 -18.13
N LYS A 37 -31.81 -5.26 -17.34
CA LYS A 37 -32.83 -6.19 -17.80
C LYS A 37 -34.21 -5.63 -17.51
N TYR A 38 -34.97 -5.31 -18.56
CA TYR A 38 -36.39 -4.95 -18.42
C TYR A 38 -37.26 -6.21 -18.47
N ARG A 39 -38.30 -6.28 -17.63
CA ARG A 39 -39.24 -7.42 -17.62
C ARG A 39 -39.99 -7.58 -18.95
N SER A 40 -40.12 -6.51 -19.72
CA SER A 40 -40.78 -6.49 -21.02
C SER A 40 -39.84 -6.74 -22.20
N ASP A 41 -38.51 -6.72 -22.01
CA ASP A 41 -37.53 -6.91 -23.08
C ASP A 41 -36.81 -8.27 -22.90
N PRO A 42 -36.80 -9.15 -23.91
CA PRO A 42 -36.06 -10.40 -23.84
C PRO A 42 -34.53 -10.22 -23.72
N HIS A 43 -33.97 -9.06 -24.07
CA HIS A 43 -32.52 -8.84 -24.06
C HIS A 43 -32.09 -7.85 -22.96
N VAL A 44 -30.89 -8.08 -22.43
CA VAL A 44 -30.20 -7.12 -21.55
C VAL A 44 -29.72 -5.94 -22.39
N LYS A 45 -29.85 -4.72 -21.86
CA LYS A 45 -29.35 -3.49 -22.48
C LYS A 45 -28.11 -3.01 -21.75
N LEU A 46 -27.09 -2.65 -22.51
CA LEU A 46 -25.96 -1.89 -22.02
C LEU A 46 -26.32 -0.40 -22.02
N ILE A 47 -26.17 0.27 -20.88
CA ILE A 47 -26.33 1.72 -20.75
C ILE A 47 -24.99 2.32 -20.37
N ARG A 48 -24.52 3.28 -21.18
CA ARG A 48 -23.33 4.08 -20.90
C ARG A 48 -23.71 5.35 -20.14
N LEU A 49 -23.04 5.58 -19.02
CA LEU A 49 -23.26 6.71 -18.12
C LEU A 49 -22.44 7.93 -18.55
N ASN A 50 -23.02 9.11 -18.37
CA ASN A 50 -22.38 10.38 -18.68
C ASN A 50 -21.24 10.72 -17.70
N SER A 51 -20.45 11.73 -18.09
CA SER A 51 -19.57 12.55 -17.24
C SER A 51 -19.93 12.59 -15.75
N GLY A 52 -19.23 11.88 -14.86
CA GLY A 52 -19.40 12.11 -13.41
C GLY A 52 -20.69 11.55 -12.79
N VAL A 53 -21.33 10.58 -13.42
CA VAL A 53 -22.44 9.83 -12.84
C VAL A 53 -21.93 8.45 -12.40
N SER A 54 -21.97 8.18 -11.08
CA SER A 54 -21.57 6.88 -10.52
C SER A 54 -22.61 5.80 -10.85
N TYR A 55 -22.16 4.58 -11.17
CA TYR A 55 -23.08 3.46 -11.37
C TYR A 55 -23.83 3.09 -10.07
N HIS A 56 -23.25 3.37 -8.89
CA HIS A 56 -23.91 3.14 -7.59
C HIS A 56 -25.20 3.96 -7.46
N ASP A 57 -25.17 5.23 -7.86
CA ASP A 57 -26.34 6.12 -7.82
C ASP A 57 -27.44 5.66 -8.78
N VAL A 58 -27.04 5.16 -9.95
CA VAL A 58 -27.96 4.66 -10.98
C VAL A 58 -28.60 3.34 -10.52
N ILE A 59 -27.83 2.40 -9.99
CA ILE A 59 -28.38 1.14 -9.47
C ILE A 59 -29.34 1.40 -8.32
N GLY A 60 -28.96 2.24 -7.35
CA GLY A 60 -29.80 2.60 -6.20
C GLY A 60 -31.12 3.29 -6.61
N GLY A 61 -31.08 4.19 -7.59
CA GLY A 61 -32.26 4.90 -8.09
C GLY A 61 -33.22 4.03 -8.92
N TYR A 62 -32.71 3.01 -9.62
CA TYR A 62 -33.50 2.17 -10.52
C TYR A 62 -33.93 0.82 -9.93
N ALA A 63 -33.38 0.41 -8.78
CA ALA A 63 -33.75 -0.84 -8.08
C ALA A 63 -35.24 -0.90 -7.68
N LEU A 64 -35.91 0.25 -7.53
CA LEU A 64 -37.34 0.34 -7.19
C LEU A 64 -38.26 0.45 -8.41
N ASN A 65 -37.73 0.40 -9.63
CA ASN A 65 -38.53 0.53 -10.85
C ASN A 65 -39.23 -0.80 -11.20
N PRO A 66 -40.57 -0.89 -11.18
CA PRO A 66 -41.29 -2.15 -11.42
C PRO A 66 -41.12 -2.71 -12.85
N ALA A 67 -40.64 -1.90 -13.80
CA ALA A 67 -40.34 -2.34 -15.17
C ALA A 67 -39.00 -3.07 -15.30
N ILE A 68 -38.11 -2.95 -14.31
CA ILE A 68 -36.78 -3.54 -14.29
C ILE A 68 -36.82 -4.86 -13.53
N GLU A 69 -36.22 -5.88 -14.12
CA GLU A 69 -36.03 -7.19 -13.52
C GLU A 69 -34.76 -7.21 -12.68
N TYR A 70 -33.66 -6.73 -13.24
CA TYR A 70 -32.40 -6.47 -12.54
C TYR A 70 -31.58 -5.39 -13.25
N ILE A 71 -30.70 -4.75 -12.49
CA ILE A 71 -29.70 -3.81 -12.97
C ILE A 71 -28.38 -4.08 -12.22
N GLU A 72 -27.28 -4.16 -12.94
CA GLU A 72 -25.95 -4.52 -12.41
C GLU A 72 -24.85 -3.79 -13.18
N PRO A 73 -23.64 -3.60 -12.61
CA PRO A 73 -22.51 -3.06 -13.36
C PRO A 73 -22.09 -4.01 -14.51
N ASN A 74 -21.61 -3.46 -15.62
CA ASN A 74 -21.04 -4.26 -16.71
C ASN A 74 -19.60 -4.67 -16.36
N ALA A 75 -19.44 -5.84 -15.74
CA ALA A 75 -18.12 -6.37 -15.41
C ALA A 75 -17.36 -6.81 -16.67
N GLU A 76 -16.08 -6.41 -16.79
CA GLU A 76 -15.18 -6.98 -17.78
C GLU A 76 -14.72 -8.37 -17.34
N TYR A 77 -14.73 -9.34 -18.25
CA TYR A 77 -14.14 -10.66 -18.01
C TYR A 77 -12.82 -10.75 -18.79
N ARG A 78 -11.72 -11.00 -18.07
CA ARG A 78 -10.39 -11.22 -18.64
C ARG A 78 -10.02 -12.70 -18.60
N ALA A 79 -9.12 -13.11 -19.49
CA ALA A 79 -8.51 -14.43 -19.40
C ALA A 79 -7.58 -14.44 -18.17
N THR A 80 -7.89 -15.28 -17.20
CA THR A 80 -7.17 -15.35 -15.92
C THR A 80 -5.73 -15.80 -16.13
N LEU A 81 -4.76 -15.05 -15.62
CA LEU A 81 -3.37 -15.50 -15.53
C LEU A 81 -3.27 -16.54 -14.40
N ILE A 82 -3.35 -17.83 -14.77
CA ILE A 82 -3.08 -18.93 -13.85
C ILE A 82 -1.61 -19.32 -14.04
N PRO A 83 -0.75 -19.19 -13.02
CA PRO A 83 0.64 -19.62 -13.13
C PRO A 83 0.75 -21.11 -13.48
N ASP A 84 1.75 -21.48 -14.28
CA ASP A 84 1.98 -22.86 -14.72
C ASP A 84 2.78 -23.72 -13.72
N ASP A 85 3.00 -23.19 -12.52
CA ASP A 85 3.76 -23.80 -11.44
C ASP A 85 3.12 -25.10 -10.93
N THR A 86 3.97 -26.10 -10.66
CA THR A 86 3.54 -27.50 -10.47
C THR A 86 2.56 -27.68 -9.29
N TYR A 87 2.74 -26.90 -8.23
CA TYR A 87 1.98 -26.98 -6.99
C TYR A 87 1.05 -25.79 -6.77
N PHE A 88 0.90 -24.87 -7.74
CA PHE A 88 0.02 -23.69 -7.61
C PHE A 88 -1.40 -24.06 -7.19
N ALA A 89 -1.98 -25.11 -7.78
CA ALA A 89 -3.33 -25.58 -7.45
C ALA A 89 -3.47 -26.09 -5.99
N SER A 90 -2.36 -26.30 -5.27
CA SER A 90 -2.35 -26.69 -3.86
C SER A 90 -2.19 -25.48 -2.90
N GLN A 91 -1.97 -24.28 -3.43
CA GLN A 91 -1.77 -23.06 -2.64
C GLN A 91 -3.09 -22.34 -2.37
N TRP A 92 -3.92 -22.93 -1.50
CA TRP A 92 -5.21 -22.35 -1.09
C TRP A 92 -5.11 -20.90 -0.59
N SER A 93 -3.97 -20.56 0.02
CA SER A 93 -3.70 -19.23 0.59
C SER A 93 -3.77 -18.13 -0.47
N LEU A 94 -3.27 -18.41 -1.68
CA LEU A 94 -3.30 -17.48 -2.81
C LEU A 94 -4.71 -17.33 -3.38
N ASP A 95 -5.46 -18.44 -3.47
CA ASP A 95 -6.84 -18.44 -3.97
C ASP A 95 -7.75 -17.61 -3.06
N ILE A 96 -7.75 -17.89 -1.75
CA ILE A 96 -8.61 -17.15 -0.82
C ILE A 96 -8.26 -15.66 -0.80
N ALA A 97 -6.98 -15.29 -0.97
CA ALA A 97 -6.49 -13.91 -1.02
C ALA A 97 -6.80 -13.18 -2.33
N GLY A 98 -7.34 -13.86 -3.35
CA GLY A 98 -7.62 -13.25 -4.64
C GLY A 98 -6.36 -12.93 -5.44
N ALA A 99 -5.30 -13.74 -5.30
CA ALA A 99 -4.03 -13.52 -5.97
C ALA A 99 -4.18 -13.55 -7.50
N SER A 100 -4.97 -14.49 -8.05
CA SER A 100 -5.17 -14.61 -9.50
C SER A 100 -5.77 -13.35 -10.12
N GLN A 101 -6.71 -12.70 -9.43
CA GLN A 101 -7.30 -11.43 -9.85
C GLN A 101 -6.34 -10.26 -9.69
N ALA A 102 -5.51 -10.27 -8.64
CA ALA A 102 -4.47 -9.27 -8.44
C ALA A 102 -3.42 -9.32 -9.56
N TRP A 103 -3.01 -10.53 -9.96
CA TRP A 103 -2.02 -10.77 -11.00
C TRP A 103 -2.45 -10.39 -12.41
N ASP A 104 -3.74 -10.14 -12.64
CA ASP A 104 -4.20 -9.50 -13.88
C ASP A 104 -3.72 -8.04 -14.00
N SER A 105 -3.29 -7.41 -12.88
CA SER A 105 -2.79 -6.03 -12.82
C SER A 105 -1.25 -5.97 -12.76
N THR A 106 -0.63 -6.68 -11.83
CA THR A 106 0.83 -6.83 -11.73
C THR A 106 1.17 -8.13 -11.03
N THR A 107 2.35 -8.66 -11.29
CA THR A 107 2.87 -9.89 -10.65
C THR A 107 4.05 -9.61 -9.72
N GLY A 108 4.34 -8.33 -9.51
CA GLY A 108 5.55 -7.82 -8.86
C GLY A 108 6.49 -7.16 -9.87
N ASP A 109 7.44 -6.38 -9.37
CA ASP A 109 8.52 -5.78 -10.13
C ASP A 109 9.85 -6.10 -9.45
N ALA A 110 10.88 -6.42 -10.24
CA ALA A 110 12.20 -6.76 -9.72
C ALA A 110 12.89 -5.56 -9.03
N SER A 111 12.42 -4.34 -9.25
CA SER A 111 12.88 -3.17 -8.50
C SER A 111 12.37 -3.12 -7.06
N VAL A 112 11.32 -3.89 -6.72
CA VAL A 112 10.78 -3.93 -5.37
C VAL A 112 11.48 -5.03 -4.57
N VAL A 113 12.14 -4.63 -3.48
CA VAL A 113 13.03 -5.49 -2.69
C VAL A 113 12.40 -5.84 -1.34
N ILE A 114 12.23 -7.13 -1.09
CA ILE A 114 11.77 -7.72 0.17
C ILE A 114 12.99 -8.30 0.90
N ALA A 115 13.40 -7.67 1.99
CA ALA A 115 14.41 -8.20 2.89
C ALA A 115 13.81 -9.31 3.78
N ILE A 116 14.35 -10.53 3.63
CA ILE A 116 14.00 -11.69 4.45
C ILE A 116 15.08 -11.82 5.52
N VAL A 117 14.83 -11.19 6.66
CA VAL A 117 15.68 -11.24 7.85
C VAL A 117 15.28 -12.49 8.64
N ASP A 118 16.03 -13.58 8.50
CA ASP A 118 15.62 -14.90 9.02
C ASP A 118 16.83 -15.85 9.24
N SER A 119 16.64 -17.18 9.16
CA SER A 119 17.67 -18.22 9.33
C SER A 119 18.53 -18.48 8.08
N GLY A 120 18.31 -17.68 7.05
CA GLY A 120 18.97 -17.78 5.76
C GLY A 120 18.08 -18.38 4.67
N VAL A 121 18.43 -18.08 3.42
CA VAL A 121 17.69 -18.51 2.23
C VAL A 121 18.61 -19.35 1.35
N GLN A 122 18.13 -20.50 0.86
CA GLN A 122 18.85 -21.24 -0.17
C GLN A 122 18.80 -20.48 -1.49
N ILE A 123 19.74 -19.56 -1.70
CA ILE A 123 19.77 -18.65 -2.86
C ILE A 123 19.94 -19.35 -4.22
N ASP A 124 20.39 -20.61 -4.23
CA ASP A 124 20.48 -21.47 -5.42
C ASP A 124 19.27 -22.39 -5.60
N HIS A 125 18.19 -22.19 -4.81
CA HIS A 125 16.95 -22.92 -4.97
C HIS A 125 16.34 -22.63 -6.36
N PRO A 126 15.91 -23.65 -7.13
CA PRO A 126 15.50 -23.51 -8.53
C PRO A 126 14.28 -22.62 -8.75
N ASP A 127 13.55 -22.33 -7.68
CA ASP A 127 12.34 -21.48 -7.62
C ASP A 127 12.55 -20.12 -6.94
N LEU A 128 13.75 -19.85 -6.43
CA LEU A 128 14.08 -18.58 -5.77
C LEU A 128 15.20 -17.83 -6.50
N ALA A 129 16.16 -18.55 -7.08
CA ALA A 129 17.41 -18.00 -7.57
C ALA A 129 17.25 -16.83 -8.57
N ALA A 130 16.17 -16.78 -9.35
CA ALA A 130 15.94 -15.69 -10.29
C ALA A 130 15.43 -14.40 -9.61
N ASN A 131 14.85 -14.51 -8.42
CA ASN A 131 14.36 -13.39 -7.61
C ASN A 131 15.34 -13.03 -6.49
N VAL A 132 16.50 -13.68 -6.37
CA VAL A 132 17.47 -13.33 -5.31
C VAL A 132 18.14 -12.00 -5.65
N TRP A 133 18.17 -11.11 -4.67
CA TRP A 133 18.83 -9.81 -4.71
C TRP A 133 20.31 -9.96 -5.02
N VAL A 134 20.82 -8.99 -5.76
CA VAL A 134 22.21 -8.93 -6.17
C VAL A 134 22.73 -7.55 -5.83
N ASN A 135 23.70 -7.48 -4.92
CA ASN A 135 24.49 -6.27 -4.74
C ASN A 135 25.30 -6.03 -6.04
N THR A 136 24.92 -5.03 -6.82
CA THR A 136 25.61 -4.71 -8.08
C THR A 136 26.89 -3.93 -7.88
N ASP A 137 27.10 -3.40 -6.67
CA ASP A 137 28.27 -2.61 -6.32
C ASP A 137 29.43 -3.49 -5.82
N GLU A 138 29.18 -4.79 -5.59
CA GLU A 138 30.16 -5.81 -5.22
C GLU A 138 30.73 -6.62 -6.39
N ILE A 139 32.06 -6.81 -6.44
CA ILE A 139 32.73 -7.67 -7.41
C ILE A 139 32.94 -9.06 -6.81
N ALA A 140 32.07 -9.99 -7.20
CA ALA A 140 32.02 -11.34 -6.65
C ALA A 140 33.40 -12.05 -6.55
N GLY A 141 33.78 -12.36 -5.30
CA GLY A 141 34.88 -13.25 -4.94
C GLY A 141 36.26 -12.59 -5.00
N ASN A 142 36.32 -11.26 -4.90
CA ASN A 142 37.60 -10.53 -4.84
C ASN A 142 38.13 -10.35 -3.40
N ALA A 143 37.34 -10.72 -2.38
CA ALA A 143 37.62 -10.55 -0.96
C ALA A 143 37.86 -9.09 -0.54
N ILE A 144 37.17 -8.15 -1.20
CA ILE A 144 37.17 -6.71 -0.93
C ILE A 144 35.72 -6.29 -0.69
N ASP A 145 35.53 -5.34 0.22
CA ASP A 145 34.29 -4.58 0.39
C ASP A 145 34.36 -3.41 -0.61
N ASP A 146 33.77 -3.60 -1.79
CA ASP A 146 33.92 -2.70 -2.94
C ASP A 146 33.03 -1.46 -2.83
N ASP A 147 31.87 -1.60 -2.18
CA ASP A 147 30.91 -0.51 -1.93
C ASP A 147 31.21 0.24 -0.61
N HIS A 148 32.12 -0.29 0.21
CA HIS A 148 32.52 0.21 1.52
C HIS A 148 31.35 0.26 2.52
N ASN A 149 30.40 -0.68 2.41
CA ASN A 149 29.27 -0.80 3.32
C ASN A 149 29.64 -1.55 4.63
N GLY A 150 30.85 -2.10 4.71
CA GLY A 150 31.37 -2.85 5.86
C GLY A 150 31.31 -4.37 5.72
N TYR A 151 30.78 -4.89 4.60
CA TYR A 151 30.48 -6.31 4.38
C TYR A 151 31.16 -6.83 3.11
N VAL A 152 32.30 -7.50 3.29
CA VAL A 152 33.11 -8.03 2.18
C VAL A 152 32.35 -9.08 1.35
N ASP A 153 32.26 -8.90 0.04
CA ASP A 153 31.65 -9.86 -0.90
C ASP A 153 30.17 -10.18 -0.61
N ASP A 154 29.38 -9.26 -0.02
CA ASP A 154 27.96 -9.43 0.35
C ASP A 154 26.97 -9.47 -0.84
N ARG A 155 27.42 -10.08 -1.93
CA ARG A 155 26.80 -10.10 -3.26
C ARG A 155 25.33 -10.51 -3.30
N ASN A 156 24.89 -11.37 -2.39
CA ASN A 156 23.51 -11.86 -2.32
C ASN A 156 22.91 -11.68 -0.93
N GLY A 157 23.42 -10.72 -0.16
CA GLY A 157 23.09 -10.47 1.24
C GLY A 157 24.17 -10.96 2.21
N TRP A 158 23.88 -10.87 3.51
CA TRP A 158 24.86 -11.10 4.58
C TRP A 158 24.39 -12.11 5.64
N ASP A 159 25.35 -12.77 6.28
CA ASP A 159 25.14 -13.64 7.43
C ASP A 159 25.70 -13.01 8.70
N PHE A 160 24.83 -12.36 9.47
CA PHE A 160 25.13 -11.77 10.77
C PHE A 160 25.31 -12.81 11.88
N ALA A 161 24.77 -14.02 11.72
CA ALA A 161 24.90 -15.05 12.74
C ALA A 161 26.32 -15.65 12.78
N GLU A 162 27.03 -15.68 11.64
CA GLU A 162 28.41 -16.17 11.54
C GLU A 162 29.42 -15.15 11.01
N ASP A 163 28.97 -13.92 10.71
CA ASP A 163 29.78 -12.84 10.14
C ASP A 163 30.44 -13.23 8.81
N THR A 164 29.61 -13.67 7.85
CA THR A 164 30.10 -14.15 6.53
C THR A 164 29.26 -13.64 5.35
N GLN A 165 29.88 -13.60 4.17
CA GLN A 165 29.27 -13.21 2.90
C GLN A 165 28.12 -14.10 2.37
N SER A 166 27.78 -15.18 3.06
CA SER A 166 26.86 -16.19 2.54
C SER A 166 25.62 -16.30 3.44
N PRO A 167 24.48 -15.71 3.04
CA PRO A 167 23.22 -15.78 3.81
C PRO A 167 22.48 -17.11 3.65
N LYS A 168 23.12 -18.14 3.09
CA LYS A 168 22.58 -19.50 3.01
C LYS A 168 22.44 -20.14 4.40
N PRO A 169 21.46 -21.04 4.60
CA PRO A 169 21.37 -21.88 5.79
C PRO A 169 22.67 -22.65 6.03
N LYS A 170 23.07 -22.78 7.29
CA LYS A 170 24.32 -23.44 7.70
C LYS A 170 23.99 -24.71 8.48
N PHE A 171 24.72 -25.78 8.20
CA PHE A 171 24.57 -27.06 8.89
C PHE A 171 25.66 -27.22 9.94
N HIS A 172 25.32 -26.94 11.18
CA HIS A 172 26.15 -27.23 12.35
C HIS A 172 25.51 -28.32 13.22
N ASP A 173 26.29 -28.88 14.15
CA ASP A 173 25.78 -29.88 15.09
C ASP A 173 24.55 -29.36 15.85
N GLY A 174 23.51 -30.20 15.91
CA GLY A 174 22.25 -29.87 16.61
C GLY A 174 21.25 -29.03 15.81
N TRP A 175 21.41 -28.92 14.48
CA TRP A 175 20.45 -28.22 13.63
C TRP A 175 19.02 -28.78 13.77
N THR A 176 18.03 -27.90 13.59
CA THR A 176 16.61 -28.27 13.63
C THR A 176 16.00 -28.14 12.24
N THR A 177 15.04 -29.00 11.90
CA THR A 177 14.31 -28.93 10.62
C THR A 177 13.71 -27.54 10.40
N THR A 178 13.10 -26.96 11.43
CA THR A 178 12.59 -25.59 11.37
C THR A 178 13.72 -24.61 11.10
N GLY A 179 14.80 -24.60 11.91
CA GLY A 179 15.89 -23.64 11.76
C GLY A 179 16.53 -23.64 10.37
N ILE A 180 16.72 -24.80 9.75
CA ILE A 180 17.29 -24.89 8.40
C ILE A 180 16.32 -24.41 7.32
N HIS A 181 15.04 -24.79 7.40
CA HIS A 181 14.10 -24.49 6.32
C HIS A 181 13.43 -23.12 6.43
N HIS A 182 13.35 -22.54 7.63
CA HIS A 182 12.46 -21.41 7.94
C HIS A 182 12.62 -20.24 6.96
N GLY A 183 13.82 -19.66 6.83
CA GLY A 183 14.03 -18.53 5.92
C GLY A 183 13.75 -18.86 4.45
N THR A 184 14.04 -20.09 4.01
CA THR A 184 13.74 -20.53 2.64
C THR A 184 12.24 -20.68 2.40
N VAL A 185 11.48 -21.15 3.39
CA VAL A 185 10.01 -21.26 3.32
C VAL A 185 9.37 -19.88 3.26
N VAL A 186 9.80 -18.97 4.14
CA VAL A 186 9.31 -17.60 4.25
C VAL A 186 9.59 -16.83 2.94
N ALA A 187 10.80 -16.93 2.40
CA ALA A 187 11.17 -16.33 1.13
C ALA A 187 10.28 -16.83 -0.04
N GLY A 188 9.98 -18.13 -0.09
CA GLY A 188 9.13 -18.69 -1.13
C GLY A 188 7.67 -18.24 -1.04
N ILE A 189 7.13 -18.10 0.16
CA ILE A 189 5.77 -17.56 0.35
C ILE A 189 5.69 -16.12 -0.17
N ALA A 190 6.70 -15.28 0.15
CA ALA A 190 6.72 -13.89 -0.28
C ALA A 190 6.86 -13.76 -1.81
N ALA A 191 7.86 -14.42 -2.40
CA ALA A 191 8.28 -14.14 -3.77
C ALA A 191 8.99 -15.32 -4.47
N ALA A 192 8.55 -16.57 -4.27
CA ALA A 192 8.94 -17.64 -5.20
C ALA A 192 8.59 -17.28 -6.64
N VAL A 193 9.49 -17.61 -7.57
CA VAL A 193 9.38 -17.27 -8.99
C VAL A 193 8.18 -18.00 -9.58
N GLY A 194 7.21 -17.25 -10.08
CA GLY A 194 5.98 -17.77 -10.65
C GLY A 194 6.07 -17.89 -12.16
N ASN A 195 5.19 -18.72 -12.71
CA ASN A 195 5.06 -18.98 -14.15
C ASN A 195 6.38 -19.49 -14.77
N ASN A 196 7.10 -20.35 -14.02
CA ASN A 196 8.37 -20.92 -14.43
C ASN A 196 8.32 -22.45 -14.66
N ALA A 197 7.11 -23.02 -14.62
CA ALA A 197 6.79 -24.44 -14.69
C ALA A 197 7.38 -25.34 -13.58
N LYS A 198 7.78 -24.77 -12.44
CA LYS A 198 8.32 -25.50 -11.28
C LYS A 198 7.46 -25.21 -10.05
N GLY A 199 7.65 -25.98 -9.00
CA GLY A 199 7.33 -25.54 -7.64
C GLY A 199 6.04 -24.79 -7.40
N ILE A 200 6.17 -23.63 -6.76
CA ILE A 200 5.10 -22.78 -6.23
C ILE A 200 5.22 -21.36 -6.80
N ALA A 201 4.14 -20.58 -6.69
CA ALA A 201 4.20 -19.14 -6.89
C ALA A 201 4.27 -18.42 -5.54
N GLY A 202 5.13 -17.40 -5.41
CA GLY A 202 5.07 -16.44 -4.32
C GLY A 202 3.92 -15.44 -4.50
N VAL A 203 3.59 -14.66 -3.47
CA VAL A 203 2.56 -13.62 -3.58
C VAL A 203 2.96 -12.54 -4.60
N ALA A 204 4.19 -12.03 -4.52
CA ALA A 204 4.80 -11.13 -5.50
C ALA A 204 5.89 -11.86 -6.26
N TYR A 205 5.50 -12.74 -7.17
CA TYR A 205 6.41 -13.70 -7.77
C TYR A 205 7.44 -13.13 -8.76
N SER A 206 7.41 -11.82 -9.02
CA SER A 206 8.44 -11.08 -9.77
C SER A 206 9.22 -10.06 -8.92
N ALA A 207 8.96 -10.00 -7.60
CA ALA A 207 9.72 -9.15 -6.67
C ALA A 207 11.08 -9.77 -6.30
N THR A 208 11.99 -8.92 -5.83
CA THR A 208 13.34 -9.31 -5.43
C THR A 208 13.42 -9.64 -3.94
N ILE A 209 14.09 -10.72 -3.58
CA ILE A 209 14.32 -11.21 -2.21
C ILE A 209 15.74 -10.86 -1.80
N MET A 210 15.93 -10.05 -0.76
CA MET A 210 17.23 -9.80 -0.12
C MET A 210 17.38 -10.70 1.11
N PRO A 211 18.16 -11.80 1.02
CA PRO A 211 18.38 -12.72 2.14
C PRO A 211 19.32 -12.12 3.19
N ILE A 212 18.89 -12.09 4.44
CA ILE A 212 19.73 -11.63 5.56
C ILE A 212 19.63 -12.67 6.67
N ARG A 213 20.73 -13.37 6.96
CA ARG A 213 20.74 -14.40 8.00
C ARG A 213 21.08 -13.80 9.35
N VAL A 214 20.12 -13.83 10.27
CA VAL A 214 20.27 -13.35 11.66
C VAL A 214 19.94 -14.43 12.69
N LEU A 215 19.32 -15.54 12.26
CA LEU A 215 19.03 -16.72 13.08
C LEU A 215 19.98 -17.86 12.72
N ASP A 216 20.38 -18.63 13.72
CA ASP A 216 21.25 -19.78 13.57
C ASP A 216 20.54 -21.02 13.02
N HIS A 217 21.27 -22.13 12.89
CA HIS A 217 20.80 -23.43 12.40
C HIS A 217 19.71 -24.09 13.29
N THR A 218 19.44 -23.52 14.46
CA THR A 218 18.38 -23.95 15.37
C THR A 218 17.18 -23.00 15.39
N GLY A 219 17.26 -21.86 14.70
CA GLY A 219 16.23 -20.84 14.63
C GLY A 219 16.35 -19.76 15.72
N HIS A 220 17.52 -19.61 16.37
CA HIS A 220 17.74 -18.60 17.40
C HIS A 220 18.65 -17.49 16.91
N GLY A 221 18.31 -16.24 17.25
CA GLY A 221 19.12 -15.06 16.96
C GLY A 221 19.24 -14.17 18.18
N SER A 222 20.20 -13.25 18.15
CA SER A 222 20.37 -12.25 19.18
C SER A 222 19.72 -10.93 18.75
N THR A 223 19.33 -10.10 19.72
CA THR A 223 18.85 -8.75 19.45
C THR A 223 19.83 -7.92 18.61
N LEU A 224 21.14 -8.11 18.81
CA LEU A 224 22.17 -7.38 18.08
C LEU A 224 22.15 -7.76 16.60
N THR A 225 22.27 -9.06 16.31
CA THR A 225 22.30 -9.56 14.93
C THR A 225 21.01 -9.23 14.17
N VAL A 226 19.86 -9.27 14.85
CA VAL A 226 18.58 -8.87 14.25
C VAL A 226 18.55 -7.36 13.94
N ALA A 227 18.99 -6.51 14.88
CA ALA A 227 19.00 -5.06 14.67
C ALA A 227 19.98 -4.65 13.56
N GLU A 228 21.15 -5.28 13.48
CA GLU A 228 22.11 -5.09 12.39
C GLU A 228 21.54 -5.55 11.05
N GLY A 229 20.82 -6.68 11.02
CA GLY A 229 20.13 -7.14 9.81
C GLY A 229 19.04 -6.18 9.32
N VAL A 230 18.29 -5.55 10.23
CA VAL A 230 17.29 -4.51 9.88
C VAL A 230 17.98 -3.26 9.31
N GLN A 231 19.09 -2.83 9.92
CA GLN A 231 19.86 -1.67 9.43
C GLN A 231 20.46 -1.96 8.05
N TYR A 232 21.09 -3.13 7.87
CA TYR A 232 21.63 -3.57 6.60
C TYR A 232 20.58 -3.59 5.49
N ALA A 233 19.38 -4.12 5.78
CA ALA A 233 18.27 -4.10 4.83
C ALA A 233 17.92 -2.67 4.39
N ALA A 234 17.85 -1.75 5.36
CA ALA A 234 17.52 -0.36 5.07
C ALA A 234 18.60 0.35 4.24
N GLU A 235 19.87 0.15 4.62
CA GLU A 235 21.02 0.76 3.95
C GLU A 235 21.24 0.22 2.53
N ASN A 236 20.83 -1.02 2.27
CA ASN A 236 20.93 -1.67 0.95
C ASN A 236 19.64 -1.55 0.11
N GLY A 237 18.72 -0.66 0.48
CA GLY A 237 17.58 -0.29 -0.36
C GLY A 237 16.43 -1.31 -0.35
N ALA A 238 16.19 -2.01 0.75
CA ALA A 238 14.97 -2.78 0.91
C ALA A 238 13.74 -1.86 0.96
N ASP A 239 12.66 -2.26 0.29
CA ASP A 239 11.37 -1.57 0.39
C ASP A 239 10.51 -2.11 1.54
N ILE A 240 10.66 -3.41 1.82
CA ILE A 240 9.92 -4.14 2.84
C ILE A 240 10.89 -5.03 3.62
N ILE A 241 10.81 -5.04 4.94
CA ILE A 241 11.55 -5.92 5.84
C ILE A 241 10.58 -6.89 6.49
N ASN A 242 10.79 -8.18 6.28
CA ASN A 242 10.01 -9.25 6.88
C ASN A 242 10.72 -9.85 8.09
N LEU A 243 10.05 -9.82 9.25
CA LEU A 243 10.51 -10.35 10.53
C LEU A 243 9.58 -11.50 10.97
N SER A 244 9.84 -12.70 10.46
CA SER A 244 9.02 -13.91 10.69
C SER A 244 9.26 -14.59 12.03
N PHE A 245 9.62 -13.84 13.07
CA PHE A 245 9.90 -14.36 14.40
C PHE A 245 9.40 -13.40 15.48
N VAL A 246 9.38 -13.90 16.72
CA VAL A 246 9.04 -13.10 17.91
C VAL A 246 9.93 -13.46 19.09
N GLY A 247 10.12 -12.49 19.97
CA GLY A 247 10.74 -12.60 21.28
C GLY A 247 9.81 -12.11 22.38
N ASN A 248 10.17 -12.41 23.63
CA ASN A 248 9.37 -12.10 24.82
C ASN A 248 9.79 -10.79 25.52
N THR A 249 10.74 -10.05 24.97
CA THR A 249 11.37 -8.92 25.67
C THR A 249 11.58 -7.78 24.72
N TYR A 250 11.12 -6.59 25.12
CA TYR A 250 11.36 -5.35 24.42
C TYR A 250 12.86 -5.03 24.34
N SER A 251 13.29 -4.48 23.21
CA SER A 251 14.64 -3.98 23.02
C SER A 251 14.62 -2.61 22.36
N ALA A 252 15.13 -1.61 23.07
CA ALA A 252 15.34 -0.28 22.50
C ALA A 252 16.29 -0.28 21.29
N THR A 253 17.21 -1.25 21.22
CA THR A 253 18.13 -1.39 20.07
C THR A 253 17.38 -1.83 18.82
N LEU A 254 16.51 -2.84 18.94
CA LEU A 254 15.73 -3.32 17.80
C LEU A 254 14.66 -2.31 17.39
N ALA A 255 13.92 -1.76 18.37
CA ALA A 255 12.93 -0.72 18.12
C ALA A 255 13.55 0.52 17.44
N GLY A 256 14.77 0.92 17.85
CA GLY A 256 15.50 2.01 17.20
C GLY A 256 15.88 1.70 15.74
N ALA A 257 16.33 0.48 15.45
CA ALA A 257 16.64 0.04 14.08
C ALA A 257 15.39 0.03 13.19
N ILE A 258 14.26 -0.46 13.73
CA ILE A 258 12.96 -0.45 13.04
C ILE A 258 12.53 0.98 12.75
N SER A 259 12.49 1.85 13.76
CA SER A 259 12.10 3.26 13.59
C SER A 259 12.99 4.00 12.58
N GLN A 260 14.28 3.69 12.53
CA GLN A 260 15.19 4.23 11.51
C GLN A 260 14.83 3.75 10.10
N ALA A 261 14.60 2.45 9.89
CA ALA A 261 14.17 1.93 8.60
C ALA A 261 12.84 2.58 8.16
N ARG A 262 11.90 2.71 9.09
CA ARG A 262 10.59 3.36 8.89
C ARG A 262 10.72 4.82 8.49
N SER A 263 11.65 5.56 9.08
CA SER A 263 11.93 6.96 8.70
C SER A 263 12.45 7.13 7.27
N GLN A 264 12.92 6.05 6.63
CA GLN A 264 13.35 6.01 5.23
C GLN A 264 12.22 5.56 4.29
N GLY A 265 11.00 5.36 4.80
CA GLY A 265 9.84 4.91 4.02
C GLY A 265 9.78 3.41 3.77
N ILE A 266 10.52 2.61 4.53
CA ILE A 266 10.55 1.15 4.42
C ILE A 266 9.40 0.55 5.22
N LEU A 267 8.74 -0.48 4.70
CA LEU A 267 7.68 -1.22 5.41
C LEU A 267 8.31 -2.28 6.32
N VAL A 268 7.86 -2.43 7.56
CA VAL A 268 8.35 -3.48 8.46
C VAL A 268 7.18 -4.36 8.86
N VAL A 269 7.27 -5.66 8.56
CA VAL A 269 6.20 -6.64 8.77
C VAL A 269 6.68 -7.70 9.74
N ALA A 270 5.92 -7.97 10.80
CA ALA A 270 6.28 -8.96 11.80
C ALA A 270 5.16 -9.97 12.10
N SER A 271 5.56 -11.20 12.41
CA SER A 271 4.63 -12.25 12.84
C SER A 271 4.08 -11.97 14.25
N ALA A 272 2.79 -12.23 14.51
CA ALA A 272 2.20 -12.06 15.85
C ALA A 272 2.73 -13.06 16.90
N GLY A 273 3.25 -14.21 16.47
CA GLY A 273 3.68 -15.31 17.32
C GLY A 273 2.64 -16.44 17.44
N ASN A 274 3.06 -17.57 18.00
CA ASN A 274 2.37 -18.87 17.86
C ASN A 274 1.95 -19.52 19.19
N ASP A 275 1.71 -18.73 20.23
CA ASP A 275 1.38 -19.23 21.58
C ASP A 275 -0.13 -19.24 21.88
N GLY A 276 -0.95 -18.67 20.98
CA GLY A 276 -2.39 -18.51 21.17
C GLY A 276 -2.75 -17.51 22.27
N VAL A 277 -1.87 -16.55 22.54
CA VAL A 277 -2.04 -15.58 23.64
C VAL A 277 -2.49 -14.21 23.16
N ASP A 278 -3.11 -13.48 24.09
CA ASP A 278 -3.46 -12.06 23.96
C ASP A 278 -2.21 -11.19 24.16
N LEU A 279 -1.84 -10.43 23.14
CA LEU A 279 -0.66 -9.56 23.12
C LEU A 279 -0.83 -8.33 24.01
N ASP A 280 -2.06 -7.92 24.34
CA ASP A 280 -2.32 -6.82 25.27
C ASP A 280 -1.97 -7.23 26.72
N VAL A 281 -1.98 -8.54 26.99
CA VAL A 281 -1.61 -9.13 28.28
C VAL A 281 -0.18 -9.65 28.28
N SER A 282 0.24 -10.28 27.17
CA SER A 282 1.53 -10.95 27.02
C SER A 282 2.21 -10.50 25.72
N PRO A 283 2.73 -9.26 25.67
CA PRO A 283 3.29 -8.70 24.46
C PRO A 283 4.45 -9.53 23.92
N ARG A 284 4.63 -9.44 22.61
CA ARG A 284 5.70 -10.07 21.84
C ARG A 284 6.37 -8.99 20.99
N TYR A 285 7.67 -9.12 20.79
CA TYR A 285 8.47 -8.14 20.05
C TYR A 285 9.20 -8.82 18.90
N PRO A 286 9.33 -8.20 17.72
CA PRO A 286 9.05 -6.79 17.45
C PRO A 286 7.60 -6.47 17.07
N VAL A 287 6.68 -7.43 17.04
CA VAL A 287 5.30 -7.17 16.59
C VAL A 287 4.55 -6.10 17.42
N CYS A 288 4.87 -5.95 18.70
CA CYS A 288 4.34 -4.86 19.55
C CYS A 288 5.26 -3.64 19.64
N ASP A 289 6.32 -3.53 18.84
CA ASP A 289 7.03 -2.27 18.68
C ASP A 289 6.20 -1.31 17.81
N ASP A 290 6.38 0.00 18.01
CA ASP A 290 5.77 1.01 17.14
C ASP A 290 6.29 0.86 15.70
N ASP A 291 5.49 1.32 14.73
CA ASP A 291 5.82 1.31 13.30
C ASP A 291 6.03 -0.09 12.68
N VAL A 292 5.47 -1.13 13.29
CA VAL A 292 5.50 -2.51 12.77
C VAL A 292 4.10 -2.95 12.36
N ILE A 293 3.98 -3.53 11.15
CA ILE A 293 2.76 -4.17 10.68
C ILE A 293 2.71 -5.59 11.26
N GLY A 294 1.87 -5.78 12.28
CA GLY A 294 1.68 -7.06 12.95
C GLY A 294 0.68 -7.98 12.25
N VAL A 295 1.08 -9.24 12.05
CA VAL A 295 0.32 -10.19 11.24
C VAL A 295 -0.13 -11.42 12.03
N ALA A 296 -1.45 -11.60 12.15
CA ALA A 296 -2.08 -12.82 12.68
C ALA A 296 -2.32 -13.89 11.60
N ALA A 297 -2.46 -15.14 12.03
CA ALA A 297 -2.65 -16.29 11.16
C ALA A 297 -4.11 -16.78 11.12
N THR A 298 -4.61 -16.99 9.91
CA THR A 298 -5.93 -17.60 9.65
C THR A 298 -5.82 -18.93 8.90
N ASP A 299 -6.89 -19.72 8.95
CA ASP A 299 -7.08 -20.95 8.19
C ASP A 299 -7.94 -20.74 6.93
N SER A 300 -8.18 -21.83 6.19
CA SER A 300 -8.96 -21.82 4.95
C SER A 300 -10.46 -21.56 5.13
N SER A 301 -10.92 -21.38 6.37
CA SER A 301 -12.29 -20.98 6.71
C SER A 301 -12.33 -19.57 7.29
N ASP A 302 -11.26 -18.78 7.10
CA ASP A 302 -11.10 -17.43 7.66
C ASP A 302 -11.18 -17.38 9.19
N GLN A 303 -10.94 -18.50 9.88
CA GLN A 303 -10.85 -18.53 11.33
C GLN A 303 -9.42 -18.29 11.79
N LYS A 304 -9.26 -17.55 12.89
CA LYS A 304 -7.98 -17.45 13.61
C LYS A 304 -7.49 -18.85 13.94
N THR A 305 -6.25 -19.17 13.58
CA THR A 305 -5.67 -20.45 13.97
C THR A 305 -5.52 -20.52 15.50
N SER A 306 -5.58 -21.72 16.08
CA SER A 306 -5.49 -21.88 17.54
C SER A 306 -4.18 -21.33 18.12
N PHE A 307 -3.09 -21.38 17.35
CA PHE A 307 -1.78 -20.90 17.75
C PHE A 307 -1.57 -19.41 17.53
N SER A 308 -2.30 -18.73 16.64
CA SER A 308 -2.03 -17.31 16.38
C SER A 308 -2.22 -16.49 17.65
N ASN A 309 -1.23 -15.68 18.00
CA ASN A 309 -1.46 -14.59 18.94
C ASN A 309 -2.40 -13.55 18.31
N TYR A 310 -3.01 -12.72 19.15
CA TYR A 310 -4.03 -11.73 18.80
C TYR A 310 -3.94 -10.55 19.77
N GLY A 311 -4.50 -9.40 19.42
CA GLY A 311 -4.56 -8.20 20.28
C GLY A 311 -4.26 -6.93 19.50
N SER A 312 -4.03 -5.82 20.21
CA SER A 312 -3.84 -4.49 19.62
C SER A 312 -2.58 -4.33 18.77
N CYS A 313 -1.57 -5.20 18.94
CA CYS A 313 -0.38 -5.23 18.10
C CYS A 313 -0.58 -5.95 16.76
N VAL A 314 -1.82 -6.32 16.40
CA VAL A 314 -2.14 -6.98 15.12
C VAL A 314 -2.90 -6.00 14.24
N ASP A 315 -2.30 -5.64 13.12
CA ASP A 315 -2.90 -4.72 12.14
C ASP A 315 -3.70 -5.46 11.06
N ILE A 316 -3.28 -6.69 10.73
CA ILE A 316 -3.92 -7.49 9.70
C ILE A 316 -3.78 -8.99 9.94
N SER A 317 -4.64 -9.78 9.32
CA SER A 317 -4.58 -11.24 9.28
C SER A 317 -4.24 -11.77 7.87
N ALA A 318 -3.52 -12.89 7.81
CA ALA A 318 -3.24 -13.59 6.56
C ALA A 318 -3.21 -15.12 6.74
N PRO A 319 -3.40 -15.90 5.65
CA PRO A 319 -3.23 -17.35 5.67
C PRO A 319 -1.93 -17.79 6.33
N GLY A 320 -2.01 -18.72 7.28
CA GLY A 320 -0.83 -19.12 8.07
C GLY A 320 -0.77 -20.59 8.48
N ILE A 321 -1.59 -21.47 7.90
CA ILE A 321 -1.60 -22.91 8.22
C ILE A 321 -1.72 -23.76 6.96
N ASN A 322 -1.08 -24.93 6.94
CA ASN A 322 -1.02 -25.82 5.78
C ASN A 322 -0.50 -25.12 4.53
N MET A 323 0.54 -24.30 4.72
CA MET A 323 1.19 -23.55 3.67
C MET A 323 2.11 -24.47 2.87
N TYR A 324 2.14 -24.27 1.56
CA TYR A 324 3.15 -24.85 0.67
C TYR A 324 4.33 -23.90 0.61
N GLY A 325 5.55 -24.41 0.70
CA GLY A 325 6.76 -23.60 0.74
C GLY A 325 7.95 -24.29 0.08
N THR A 326 8.88 -23.47 -0.41
CA THR A 326 10.21 -23.89 -0.84
C THR A 326 11.02 -24.30 0.39
N VAL A 327 11.78 -25.39 0.30
CA VAL A 327 12.58 -25.92 1.41
C VAL A 327 14.02 -26.17 0.97
N VAL A 328 14.93 -26.09 1.93
CA VAL A 328 16.34 -26.43 1.69
C VAL A 328 16.52 -27.84 1.16
N TYR A 329 17.16 -27.94 0.00
CA TYR A 329 17.63 -29.17 -0.61
C TYR A 329 19.13 -29.36 -0.34
N ASP A 330 19.48 -30.44 0.34
CA ASP A 330 20.86 -30.89 0.56
C ASP A 330 20.89 -32.41 0.78
N VAL A 331 21.32 -33.13 -0.26
CA VAL A 331 21.40 -34.60 -0.23
C VAL A 331 22.40 -35.14 0.80
N ALA A 332 23.43 -34.36 1.17
CA ALA A 332 24.40 -34.78 2.16
C ALA A 332 23.80 -34.77 3.58
N GLN A 333 22.79 -33.94 3.80
CA GLN A 333 22.04 -33.83 5.06
C GLN A 333 20.75 -34.66 5.06
N GLY A 334 20.48 -35.41 3.98
CA GLY A 334 19.27 -36.22 3.81
C GLY A 334 18.02 -35.42 3.42
N LEU A 335 18.19 -34.14 3.04
CA LEU A 335 17.12 -33.27 2.56
C LEU A 335 17.02 -33.39 1.05
N THR A 336 15.99 -34.08 0.56
CA THR A 336 15.90 -34.53 -0.85
C THR A 336 14.72 -33.93 -1.61
N GLU A 337 13.97 -33.03 -0.99
CA GLU A 337 12.81 -32.35 -1.57
C GLU A 337 13.11 -30.86 -1.66
N TYR A 338 12.61 -30.22 -2.72
CA TYR A 338 12.66 -28.76 -2.89
C TYR A 338 11.39 -28.08 -2.34
N TYR A 339 10.31 -28.82 -2.14
CA TYR A 339 9.02 -28.26 -1.76
C TYR A 339 8.33 -29.14 -0.75
N GLN A 340 7.68 -28.53 0.24
CA GLN A 340 6.90 -29.22 1.25
C GLN A 340 5.63 -28.46 1.59
N THR A 341 4.61 -29.22 2.01
CA THR A 341 3.37 -28.69 2.57
C THR A 341 3.29 -28.95 4.07
N GLY A 342 2.30 -28.33 4.73
CA GLY A 342 2.10 -28.47 6.16
C GLY A 342 2.89 -27.48 6.99
N TRP A 343 3.51 -26.47 6.37
CA TRP A 343 4.09 -25.34 7.10
C TRP A 343 2.97 -24.52 7.75
N TYR A 344 3.18 -24.11 8.99
CA TYR A 344 2.21 -23.32 9.74
C TYR A 344 2.91 -22.38 10.71
N GLY A 345 2.25 -21.28 11.03
CA GLY A 345 2.74 -20.23 11.90
C GLY A 345 2.37 -18.86 11.37
N THR A 346 2.29 -17.88 12.26
CA THR A 346 2.27 -16.46 11.89
C THR A 346 3.53 -16.06 11.12
N SER A 347 4.61 -16.83 11.25
CA SER A 347 5.82 -16.72 10.43
C SER A 347 5.60 -17.03 8.95
N ALA A 348 4.50 -17.71 8.59
CA ALA A 348 4.06 -17.89 7.21
C ALA A 348 3.07 -16.78 6.75
N SER A 349 2.38 -16.13 7.68
CA SER A 349 1.48 -15.01 7.41
C SER A 349 2.24 -13.70 7.16
N ALA A 350 3.29 -13.41 7.93
CA ALA A 350 4.13 -12.23 7.75
C ALA A 350 4.75 -12.10 6.33
N PRO A 351 5.35 -13.14 5.72
CA PRO A 351 5.87 -13.04 4.36
C PRO A 351 4.77 -12.97 3.32
N PHE A 352 3.58 -13.51 3.63
CA PHE A 352 2.42 -13.37 2.77
C PHE A 352 2.01 -11.89 2.64
N ILE A 353 1.99 -11.17 3.77
CA ILE A 353 1.75 -9.71 3.79
C ILE A 353 2.92 -8.94 3.17
N SER A 354 4.16 -9.34 3.42
CA SER A 354 5.34 -8.71 2.79
C SER A 354 5.27 -8.82 1.26
N GLY A 355 4.87 -9.99 0.74
CA GLY A 355 4.61 -10.16 -0.69
C GLY A 355 3.38 -9.37 -1.17
N ALA A 356 2.31 -9.25 -0.37
CA ALA A 356 1.16 -8.42 -0.71
C ALA A 356 1.52 -6.94 -0.88
N LEU A 357 2.34 -6.41 0.04
CA LEU A 357 2.84 -5.04 0.00
C LEU A 357 3.82 -4.84 -1.17
N ALA A 358 4.67 -5.83 -1.47
CA ALA A 358 5.53 -5.78 -2.64
C ALA A 358 4.71 -5.74 -3.94
N LEU A 359 3.64 -6.53 -4.02
CA LEU A 359 2.73 -6.54 -5.16
C LEU A 359 2.06 -5.18 -5.37
N ALA A 360 1.57 -4.58 -4.29
CA ALA A 360 0.97 -3.24 -4.27
C ALA A 360 1.98 -2.16 -4.69
N LYS A 361 3.16 -2.12 -4.07
CA LYS A 361 4.23 -1.19 -4.46
C LYS A 361 4.63 -1.36 -5.93
N SER A 362 4.65 -2.58 -6.45
CA SER A 362 4.97 -2.86 -7.86
C SER A 362 3.90 -2.36 -8.84
N HIS A 363 2.65 -2.19 -8.40
CA HIS A 363 1.58 -1.64 -9.21
C HIS A 363 1.69 -0.11 -9.33
N ASN A 364 2.14 0.57 -8.27
CA ASN A 364 2.45 1.99 -8.28
C ASN A 364 3.71 2.31 -7.46
N LEU A 365 4.85 2.42 -8.15
CA LEU A 365 6.16 2.65 -7.53
C LEU A 365 6.31 3.99 -6.80
N LEU A 366 5.38 4.94 -6.97
CA LEU A 366 5.37 6.23 -6.27
C LEU A 366 4.60 6.20 -4.94
N GLN A 367 4.03 5.06 -4.56
CA GLN A 367 3.33 4.92 -3.29
C GLN A 367 4.28 5.09 -2.10
N THR A 368 3.81 5.82 -1.09
CA THR A 368 4.46 5.90 0.21
C THR A 368 4.08 4.69 1.07
N ALA A 369 4.93 4.32 2.04
CA ALA A 369 4.63 3.26 3.00
C ALA A 369 3.28 3.48 3.72
N VAL A 370 2.99 4.72 4.12
CA VAL A 370 1.74 5.08 4.81
C VAL A 370 0.50 4.81 3.95
N ASN A 371 0.57 5.13 2.65
CA ASN A 371 -0.54 4.87 1.73
C ASN A 371 -0.76 3.37 1.54
N LEU A 372 0.32 2.60 1.43
CA LEU A 372 0.25 1.13 1.32
C LEU A 372 -0.35 0.49 2.57
N GLU A 373 0.05 0.94 3.76
CA GLU A 373 -0.53 0.48 5.04
C GLU A 373 -2.02 0.81 5.17
N THR A 374 -2.39 2.04 4.80
CA THR A 374 -3.78 2.47 4.82
C THR A 374 -4.61 1.63 3.86
N ALA A 375 -4.15 1.47 2.62
CA ALA A 375 -4.80 0.64 1.62
C ALA A 375 -4.89 -0.83 2.06
N LEU A 376 -3.85 -1.36 2.72
CA LEU A 376 -3.83 -2.72 3.25
C LEU A 376 -4.95 -2.94 4.29
N GLY A 377 -5.15 -1.97 5.19
CA GLY A 377 -6.22 -2.01 6.19
C GLY A 377 -7.61 -1.83 5.58
N GLU A 378 -7.81 -0.81 4.74
CA GLU A 378 -9.12 -0.45 4.18
C GLU A 378 -9.67 -1.50 3.21
N THR A 379 -8.80 -2.26 2.56
CA THR A 379 -9.18 -3.29 1.58
C THR A 379 -9.27 -4.69 2.16
N ALA A 380 -8.92 -4.86 3.43
CA ALA A 380 -8.99 -6.15 4.10
C ALA A 380 -10.43 -6.70 4.08
N PHE A 381 -10.54 -8.02 3.90
CA PHE A 381 -11.79 -8.74 4.02
C PHE A 381 -12.14 -8.92 5.50
N ASP A 382 -13.29 -8.38 5.92
CA ASP A 382 -13.76 -8.47 7.30
C ASP A 382 -14.08 -9.92 7.69
N ILE A 383 -13.33 -10.44 8.67
CA ILE A 383 -13.49 -11.79 9.25
C ILE A 383 -14.03 -11.77 10.69
N SER A 384 -14.44 -10.60 11.19
CA SER A 384 -14.87 -10.42 12.59
C SER A 384 -16.08 -11.29 12.96
N THR A 385 -17.03 -11.45 12.03
CA THR A 385 -18.23 -12.28 12.24
C THR A 385 -17.91 -13.77 12.37
N LEU A 386 -16.86 -14.24 11.69
CA LEU A 386 -16.35 -15.61 11.77
C LEU A 386 -15.51 -15.84 13.04
N ASN A 387 -15.03 -14.76 13.65
CA ASN A 387 -14.13 -14.75 14.81
C ASN A 387 -14.69 -13.91 15.96
N ALA A 388 -15.98 -14.06 16.27
CA ALA A 388 -16.70 -13.18 17.20
C ALA A 388 -16.07 -13.06 18.61
N GLY A 389 -15.21 -13.99 19.03
CA GLY A 389 -14.47 -13.94 20.29
C GLY A 389 -13.18 -13.09 20.28
N TYR A 390 -12.81 -12.56 19.11
CA TYR A 390 -11.57 -11.81 18.86
C TYR A 390 -11.87 -10.49 18.11
N ALA A 391 -13.03 -9.90 18.38
CA ALA A 391 -13.46 -8.69 17.69
C ALA A 391 -12.47 -7.54 17.99
N ASN A 392 -11.88 -6.98 16.92
CA ASN A 392 -10.80 -5.98 16.95
C ASN A 392 -9.40 -6.49 17.37
N ASP A 393 -9.23 -7.79 17.59
CA ASP A 393 -7.94 -8.37 17.99
C ASP A 393 -7.18 -9.05 16.83
N LEU A 394 -7.75 -9.01 15.62
CA LEU A 394 -7.22 -9.64 14.40
C LEU A 394 -6.91 -8.61 13.30
N GLY A 395 -6.74 -7.36 13.71
CA GLY A 395 -6.54 -6.24 12.80
C GLY A 395 -7.77 -5.92 11.97
N ALA A 396 -7.53 -5.30 10.81
CA ALA A 396 -8.56 -4.88 9.86
C ALA A 396 -9.33 -6.06 9.21
N GLY A 397 -8.80 -7.27 9.30
CA GLY A 397 -9.36 -8.47 8.70
C GLY A 397 -8.32 -9.27 7.94
N ARG A 398 -8.75 -10.16 7.04
CA ARG A 398 -7.83 -10.92 6.19
C ARG A 398 -7.44 -10.11 4.96
N VAL A 399 -6.16 -10.10 4.59
CA VAL A 399 -5.70 -9.48 3.34
C VAL A 399 -6.48 -9.94 2.10
N ASN A 400 -6.82 -8.98 1.24
CA ASN A 400 -7.46 -9.18 -0.06
C ASN A 400 -6.63 -8.51 -1.15
N LEU A 401 -5.81 -9.28 -1.85
CA LEU A 401 -4.86 -8.78 -2.85
C LEU A 401 -5.58 -8.08 -4.01
N SER A 402 -6.73 -8.61 -4.43
CA SER A 402 -7.49 -8.05 -5.55
C SER A 402 -8.06 -6.67 -5.22
N ALA A 403 -8.57 -6.48 -4.00
CA ALA A 403 -9.08 -5.20 -3.53
C ALA A 403 -7.93 -4.21 -3.28
N LEU A 404 -6.81 -4.69 -2.72
CA LEU A 404 -5.61 -3.89 -2.48
C LEU A 404 -5.09 -3.22 -3.76
N LEU A 405 -4.99 -3.95 -4.87
CA LEU A 405 -4.54 -3.35 -6.14
C LEU A 405 -5.60 -2.47 -6.82
N GLN A 406 -6.89 -2.72 -6.55
CA GLN A 406 -7.98 -1.91 -7.08
C GLN A 406 -8.14 -0.57 -6.36
N SER A 407 -7.89 -0.51 -5.05
CA SER A 407 -7.95 0.74 -4.28
C SER A 407 -6.88 1.74 -4.70
N GLU A 408 -5.76 1.28 -5.26
CA GLU A 408 -4.71 2.13 -5.82
C GLU A 408 -5.15 2.90 -7.07
N GLN A 409 -6.24 2.50 -7.73
CA GLN A 409 -6.85 3.31 -8.79
C GLN A 409 -7.67 4.49 -8.24
N LEU A 410 -7.92 4.52 -6.93
CA LEU A 410 -8.77 5.47 -6.23
C LEU A 410 -8.09 6.01 -4.96
N SER A 411 -6.79 6.33 -5.00
CA SER A 411 -6.11 6.98 -3.89
C SER A 411 -6.71 8.37 -3.64
N PHE A 412 -7.72 8.42 -2.77
CA PHE A 412 -8.12 9.62 -2.08
C PHE A 412 -6.95 9.96 -1.15
N ILE A 413 -6.28 11.09 -1.40
CA ILE A 413 -5.24 11.55 -0.48
C ILE A 413 -5.93 11.85 0.86
N PRO A 414 -5.54 11.20 1.97
CA PRO A 414 -6.07 11.53 3.29
C PRO A 414 -5.97 13.03 3.51
N GLY A 415 -7.08 13.66 3.86
CA GLY A 415 -7.19 15.10 3.72
C GLY A 415 -8.42 15.64 4.42
N ASN A 416 -8.19 16.63 5.29
CA ASN A 416 -9.28 17.39 5.88
C ASN A 416 -10.17 17.97 4.77
N ILE A 417 -11.49 17.84 4.93
CA ILE A 417 -12.45 18.51 4.07
C ILE A 417 -12.54 19.96 4.52
N VAL A 418 -11.99 20.88 3.72
CA VAL A 418 -12.03 22.31 3.99
C VAL A 418 -13.10 22.95 3.11
N VAL A 419 -14.09 23.57 3.75
CA VAL A 419 -15.15 24.31 3.04
C VAL A 419 -15.16 25.77 3.47
N SER A 420 -15.34 26.63 2.48
CA SER A 420 -15.62 28.05 2.67
C SER A 420 -17.08 28.35 2.34
N ARG A 421 -17.56 29.51 2.80
CA ARG A 421 -18.87 30.04 2.39
C ARG A 421 -18.72 30.87 1.11
N GLU A 422 -19.76 30.85 0.27
CA GLU A 422 -19.83 31.64 -0.96
C GLU A 422 -19.75 33.16 -0.72
N PRO A 423 -19.41 33.95 -1.76
CA PRO A 423 -19.45 35.41 -1.68
C PRO A 423 -20.78 35.94 -1.13
N GLY A 424 -20.70 36.93 -0.23
CA GLY A 424 -21.84 37.48 0.52
C GLY A 424 -21.93 37.00 1.97
N ALA A 425 -21.25 35.92 2.34
CA ALA A 425 -21.11 35.45 3.71
C ALA A 425 -19.76 35.87 4.33
N SER A 426 -19.60 35.69 5.65
CA SER A 426 -18.33 35.88 6.33
C SER A 426 -17.29 34.85 5.86
N PRO A 427 -15.97 35.16 5.93
CA PRO A 427 -14.91 34.32 5.37
C PRO A 427 -14.52 33.20 6.36
N LEU A 428 -15.53 32.56 6.96
CA LEU A 428 -15.37 31.49 7.93
C LEU A 428 -15.12 30.17 7.18
N LEU A 429 -14.01 29.51 7.50
CA LEU A 429 -13.68 28.17 7.04
C LEU A 429 -14.13 27.14 8.07
N HIS A 430 -14.67 26.02 7.58
CA HIS A 430 -14.91 24.82 8.38
C HIS A 430 -14.00 23.72 7.88
N VAL A 431 -13.37 23.03 8.81
CA VAL A 431 -12.47 21.91 8.56
C VAL A 431 -13.10 20.68 9.18
N TYR A 432 -13.30 19.65 8.37
CA TYR A 432 -13.83 18.36 8.82
C TYR A 432 -12.78 17.27 8.64
N ASN A 433 -12.82 16.26 9.50
CA ASN A 433 -12.09 15.02 9.26
C ASN A 433 -12.81 14.19 8.17
N GLU A 434 -12.23 13.05 7.81
CA GLU A 434 -12.77 12.15 6.78
C GLU A 434 -14.11 11.51 7.19
N ALA A 435 -14.38 11.39 8.48
CA ALA A 435 -15.68 10.96 9.01
C ALA A 435 -16.77 12.04 8.89
N GLY A 436 -16.41 13.27 8.48
CA GLY A 436 -17.32 14.41 8.38
C GLY A 436 -17.56 15.15 9.70
N ASP A 437 -16.77 14.87 10.75
CA ASP A 437 -16.81 15.60 12.01
C ASP A 437 -16.05 16.91 11.91
N LEU A 438 -16.64 17.98 12.43
CA LEU A 438 -16.00 19.30 12.46
C LEU A 438 -14.82 19.30 13.44
N THR A 439 -13.60 19.47 12.93
CA THR A 439 -12.37 19.51 13.74
C THR A 439 -12.04 20.93 14.18
N THR A 440 -12.15 21.91 13.29
CA THR A 440 -11.91 23.32 13.60
C THR A 440 -12.68 24.26 12.67
N ASN A 441 -12.81 25.51 13.09
CA ASN A 441 -13.31 26.60 12.25
C ASN A 441 -12.62 27.91 12.61
N PHE A 442 -12.35 28.74 11.61
CA PHE A 442 -11.66 30.01 11.79
C PHE A 442 -11.92 30.97 10.61
N TYR A 443 -11.79 32.27 10.86
CA TYR A 443 -11.91 33.28 9.81
C TYR A 443 -10.58 33.42 9.04
N ALA A 444 -10.60 33.14 7.74
CA ALA A 444 -9.41 33.30 6.89
C ALA A 444 -9.03 34.77 6.69
N PHE A 445 -10.03 35.66 6.64
CA PHE A 445 -9.89 37.11 6.49
C PHE A 445 -10.71 37.85 7.55
N ALA A 446 -10.70 39.18 7.53
CA ALA A 446 -11.50 39.98 8.48
C ALA A 446 -12.98 39.57 8.43
N GLU A 447 -13.65 39.49 9.57
CA GLU A 447 -15.04 38.96 9.67
C GLU A 447 -16.05 39.71 8.80
N ASN A 448 -15.79 40.99 8.51
CA ASN A 448 -16.61 41.84 7.67
C ASN A 448 -16.30 41.73 6.16
N PHE A 449 -15.31 40.92 5.78
CA PHE A 449 -14.98 40.67 4.38
C PHE A 449 -15.98 39.67 3.79
N THR A 450 -16.72 40.10 2.77
CA THR A 450 -17.78 39.30 2.14
C THR A 450 -17.48 38.89 0.70
N GLY A 451 -16.22 39.01 0.27
CA GLY A 451 -15.80 38.66 -1.09
C GLY A 451 -15.74 37.17 -1.38
N GLY A 452 -15.96 36.31 -0.38
CA GLY A 452 -15.76 34.86 -0.47
C GLY A 452 -14.29 34.45 -0.32
N VAL A 453 -14.06 33.16 -0.17
CA VAL A 453 -12.70 32.58 -0.01
C VAL A 453 -12.52 31.42 -0.96
N HIS A 454 -11.47 31.47 -1.78
CA HIS A 454 -11.00 30.34 -2.56
C HIS A 454 -10.07 29.50 -1.68
N VAL A 455 -10.38 28.22 -1.50
CA VAL A 455 -9.63 27.32 -0.63
C VAL A 455 -8.95 26.21 -1.41
N ALA A 456 -7.76 25.84 -0.97
CA ALA A 456 -7.05 24.64 -1.39
C ALA A 456 -6.28 24.06 -0.20
N THR A 457 -5.82 22.82 -0.30
CA THR A 457 -4.92 22.21 0.66
C THR A 457 -3.65 21.75 -0.04
N ALA A 458 -2.52 21.82 0.63
CA ALA A 458 -1.20 21.57 0.06
C ALA A 458 -0.23 21.12 1.15
N ASP A 459 0.64 20.16 0.88
CA ASP A 459 1.77 19.84 1.77
C ASP A 459 2.96 20.73 1.41
N LEU A 460 3.07 21.90 2.06
CA LEU A 460 4.10 22.89 1.74
C LEU A 460 5.41 22.64 2.50
N SER A 461 5.39 21.75 3.50
CA SER A 461 6.55 21.39 4.33
C SER A 461 7.18 20.05 3.95
N GLY A 462 6.48 19.20 3.20
CA GLY A 462 6.90 17.84 2.86
C GLY A 462 6.83 16.87 4.03
N ASP A 463 5.96 17.14 5.01
CA ASP A 463 5.82 16.32 6.21
C ASP A 463 4.60 15.38 6.17
N GLY A 464 3.89 15.34 5.05
CA GLY A 464 2.67 14.55 4.85
C GLY A 464 1.41 15.20 5.42
N SER A 465 1.51 16.31 6.16
CA SER A 465 0.36 17.07 6.66
C SER A 465 0.07 18.25 5.76
N LYS A 466 -1.18 18.39 5.30
CA LYS A 466 -1.57 19.51 4.43
C LYS A 466 -1.89 20.79 5.20
N GLU A 467 -1.29 21.90 4.78
CA GLU A 467 -1.71 23.26 5.09
C GLU A 467 -2.99 23.64 4.33
N ILE A 468 -3.66 24.69 4.84
CA ILE A 468 -4.85 25.30 4.26
C ILE A 468 -4.48 26.62 3.60
N LEU A 469 -4.66 26.69 2.29
CA LEU A 469 -4.51 27.89 1.48
C LEU A 469 -5.84 28.63 1.39
N ALA A 470 -5.82 29.93 1.66
CA ALA A 470 -6.97 30.82 1.53
C ALA A 470 -6.66 32.02 0.64
N GLY A 471 -7.28 32.06 -0.53
CA GLY A 471 -7.26 33.18 -1.46
C GLY A 471 -8.47 34.10 -1.26
N ALA A 472 -8.23 35.40 -1.09
CA ALA A 472 -9.33 36.36 -0.98
C ALA A 472 -10.08 36.49 -2.31
N GLY A 473 -11.41 36.37 -2.29
CA GLY A 473 -12.26 36.58 -3.46
C GLY A 473 -12.46 38.06 -3.85
N PRO A 474 -13.39 38.34 -4.80
CA PRO A 474 -13.63 39.69 -5.31
C PRO A 474 -13.91 40.74 -4.23
N GLY A 475 -13.39 41.96 -4.43
CA GLY A 475 -13.41 43.04 -3.44
C GLY A 475 -12.23 42.97 -2.46
N GLY A 476 -11.56 41.82 -2.36
CA GLY A 476 -10.30 41.64 -1.65
C GLY A 476 -9.09 41.96 -2.55
N ALA A 477 -7.98 42.32 -1.92
CA ALA A 477 -6.68 42.27 -2.59
C ALA A 477 -6.32 40.82 -2.96
N PRO A 478 -5.41 40.55 -3.92
CA PRO A 478 -4.97 39.21 -4.30
C PRO A 478 -4.09 38.57 -3.21
N HIS A 479 -4.63 38.43 -2.02
CA HIS A 479 -3.96 38.01 -0.80
C HIS A 479 -4.16 36.51 -0.62
N VAL A 480 -3.04 35.80 -0.53
CA VAL A 480 -2.97 34.38 -0.18
C VAL A 480 -2.55 34.28 1.29
N ARG A 481 -3.30 33.52 2.08
CA ARG A 481 -2.97 33.20 3.47
C ARG A 481 -2.82 31.70 3.62
N ILE A 482 -1.81 31.29 4.37
CA ILE A 482 -1.46 29.90 4.62
C ILE A 482 -1.71 29.64 6.09
N HIS A 483 -2.53 28.64 6.38
CA HIS A 483 -2.88 28.23 7.74
C HIS A 483 -2.47 26.78 7.97
N SER A 484 -2.08 26.44 9.20
CA SER A 484 -1.96 25.04 9.61
C SER A 484 -3.33 24.35 9.60
N SER A 485 -3.33 23.02 9.70
CA SER A 485 -4.55 22.20 9.88
C SER A 485 -5.42 22.64 11.07
N SER A 486 -4.80 23.19 12.13
CA SER A 486 -5.50 23.76 13.29
C SER A 486 -6.06 25.18 13.09
N GLY A 487 -5.80 25.80 11.94
CA GLY A 487 -6.27 27.15 11.58
C GLY A 487 -5.33 28.30 11.96
N LYS A 488 -4.15 28.01 12.52
CA LYS A 488 -3.16 29.02 12.87
C LYS A 488 -2.52 29.58 11.59
N LEU A 489 -2.47 30.90 11.44
CA LEU A 489 -1.77 31.54 10.33
C LEU A 489 -0.26 31.26 10.39
N VAL A 490 0.29 30.67 9.35
CA VAL A 490 1.73 30.32 9.24
C VAL A 490 2.45 31.13 8.16
N GLY A 491 1.73 31.64 7.15
CA GLY A 491 2.31 32.48 6.10
C GLY A 491 1.27 33.33 5.37
N SER A 492 1.71 34.39 4.69
CA SER A 492 0.83 35.20 3.85
C SER A 492 1.58 36.09 2.87
N PHE A 493 1.05 36.25 1.66
CA PHE A 493 1.65 37.11 0.63
C PHE A 493 0.60 37.65 -0.37
N PHE A 494 0.97 38.65 -1.15
CA PHE A 494 0.14 39.12 -2.28
C PHE A 494 0.65 38.50 -3.58
N ALA A 495 -0.18 37.66 -4.20
CA ALA A 495 0.18 36.97 -5.45
C ALA A 495 0.28 37.94 -6.65
N TYR A 496 -0.42 39.07 -6.58
CA TYR A 496 -0.43 40.11 -7.60
C TYR A 496 -0.36 41.49 -6.95
N ASN A 497 -0.41 42.55 -7.78
CA ASN A 497 -0.35 43.93 -7.27
C ASN A 497 -1.40 44.15 -6.17
N ALA A 498 -0.96 44.59 -4.98
CA ALA A 498 -1.82 44.73 -3.80
C ALA A 498 -2.96 45.76 -3.98
N THR A 499 -2.96 46.57 -5.04
CA THR A 499 -4.05 47.48 -5.39
C THR A 499 -5.14 46.83 -6.25
N PHE A 500 -4.86 45.67 -6.84
CA PHE A 500 -5.86 44.88 -7.56
C PHE A 500 -6.96 44.41 -6.59
N ARG A 501 -8.21 44.38 -7.04
CA ARG A 501 -9.39 44.05 -6.21
C ARG A 501 -10.23 42.90 -6.77
N GLY A 502 -9.72 42.19 -7.78
CA GLY A 502 -10.39 41.02 -8.33
C GLY A 502 -10.24 39.76 -7.48
N GLY A 503 -9.42 39.80 -6.43
CA GLY A 503 -9.08 38.65 -5.61
C GLY A 503 -8.04 37.73 -6.26
N VAL A 504 -7.93 36.51 -5.73
CA VAL A 504 -7.01 35.47 -6.18
C VAL A 504 -7.63 34.09 -6.01
N ASN A 505 -7.53 33.26 -7.04
CA ASN A 505 -7.81 31.83 -6.97
C ASN A 505 -6.53 31.09 -6.63
N VAL A 506 -6.61 30.08 -5.77
CA VAL A 506 -5.46 29.28 -5.34
C VAL A 506 -5.70 27.81 -5.59
N THR A 507 -4.65 27.11 -6.00
CA THR A 507 -4.53 25.65 -6.02
C THR A 507 -3.06 25.31 -5.76
N ALA A 508 -2.73 24.04 -5.60
CA ALA A 508 -1.37 23.62 -5.30
C ALA A 508 -1.10 22.22 -5.83
N GLY A 509 0.18 21.89 -5.96
CA GLY A 509 0.66 20.56 -6.27
C GLY A 509 2.17 20.58 -6.48
N ASP A 510 2.81 19.44 -6.28
CA ASP A 510 4.22 19.21 -6.59
C ASP A 510 4.45 19.30 -8.12
N LEU A 511 5.02 20.42 -8.58
CA LEU A 511 5.24 20.70 -10.00
C LEU A 511 6.65 20.34 -10.47
N ASP A 512 7.60 20.17 -9.54
CA ASP A 512 9.01 19.90 -9.85
C ASP A 512 9.47 18.50 -9.39
N GLY A 513 8.62 17.74 -8.70
CA GLY A 513 8.85 16.37 -8.23
C GLY A 513 9.69 16.28 -6.96
N ASN A 514 9.76 17.35 -6.16
CA ASN A 514 10.62 17.43 -4.98
C ASN A 514 9.96 16.90 -3.69
N GLY A 515 8.67 16.50 -3.75
CA GLY A 515 7.91 16.02 -2.60
C GLY A 515 7.29 17.12 -1.73
N THR A 516 7.33 18.38 -2.16
CA THR A 516 6.61 19.52 -1.56
C THR A 516 5.73 20.19 -2.61
N ASP A 517 4.56 20.68 -2.21
CA ASP A 517 3.62 21.32 -3.14
C ASP A 517 3.99 22.79 -3.40
N GLU A 518 3.98 23.21 -4.67
CA GLU A 518 3.98 24.62 -5.04
C GLU A 518 2.57 25.21 -5.03
N ILE A 519 2.47 26.50 -4.70
CA ILE A 519 1.22 27.28 -4.72
C ILE A 519 1.04 27.91 -6.11
N LEU A 520 -0.05 27.56 -6.79
CA LEU A 520 -0.48 28.19 -8.03
C LEU A 520 -1.56 29.24 -7.73
N ALA A 521 -1.28 30.49 -8.08
CA ALA A 521 -2.22 31.58 -7.93
C ALA A 521 -2.70 32.09 -9.30
N GLY A 522 -4.01 32.12 -9.51
CA GLY A 522 -4.64 32.75 -10.68
C GLY A 522 -5.28 34.09 -10.31
N ALA A 523 -5.06 35.14 -11.12
CA ALA A 523 -5.70 36.43 -10.89
C ALA A 523 -7.24 36.30 -11.00
N GLY A 524 -7.97 36.85 -10.05
CA GLY A 524 -9.44 36.86 -10.07
C GLY A 524 -10.03 37.82 -11.12
N ASN A 525 -11.34 38.10 -11.02
CA ASN A 525 -12.08 38.85 -12.03
C ASN A 525 -11.46 40.25 -12.29
N GLY A 526 -11.27 40.60 -13.56
CA GLY A 526 -10.64 41.85 -13.99
C GLY A 526 -9.11 41.83 -14.04
N GLY A 527 -8.47 40.69 -13.72
CA GLY A 527 -7.04 40.45 -13.94
C GLY A 527 -6.74 39.95 -15.36
N ALA A 528 -5.49 40.10 -15.80
CA ALA A 528 -5.02 39.44 -17.03
C ALA A 528 -4.97 37.91 -16.84
N PRO A 529 -5.12 37.09 -17.91
CA PRO A 529 -5.10 35.64 -17.82
C PRO A 529 -3.66 35.12 -17.63
N HIS A 530 -3.15 35.21 -16.41
CA HIS A 530 -1.83 34.69 -16.04
C HIS A 530 -1.93 33.96 -14.70
N VAL A 531 -1.08 32.94 -14.57
CA VAL A 531 -0.89 32.13 -13.37
C VAL A 531 0.54 32.36 -12.90
N ARG A 532 0.74 32.47 -11.58
CA ARG A 532 2.05 32.51 -10.96
C ARG A 532 2.18 31.32 -10.02
N ILE A 533 3.36 30.72 -10.02
CA ILE A 533 3.75 29.62 -9.15
C ILE A 533 4.58 30.24 -8.03
N PHE A 534 4.38 29.78 -6.80
CA PHE A 534 5.11 30.21 -5.62
C PHE A 534 5.51 28.99 -4.79
N ASN A 535 6.65 29.05 -4.10
CA ASN A 535 6.97 28.07 -3.06
C ASN A 535 6.12 28.28 -1.79
N GLY A 536 6.28 27.41 -0.80
CA GLY A 536 5.59 27.49 0.49
C GLY A 536 5.83 28.78 1.30
N GLN A 537 6.85 29.58 0.94
CA GLN A 537 7.15 30.87 1.56
C GLN A 537 6.55 32.06 0.80
N GLY A 538 5.99 31.85 -0.40
CA GLY A 538 5.41 32.90 -1.24
C GLY A 538 6.41 33.58 -2.19
N ASP A 539 7.56 32.96 -2.44
CA ASP A 539 8.54 33.39 -3.45
C ASP A 539 8.29 32.69 -4.78
N VAL A 540 8.59 33.36 -5.90
CA VAL A 540 8.35 32.86 -7.28
C VAL A 540 9.53 32.12 -7.86
#